data_AF-U6DP25-F1
#
_entry.id   AF-U6DP25-F1
#
_cell.length_a   1.000
_cell.length_b   1.000
_cell.length_c   1.000
_cell.angle_alpha   90.00
_cell.angle_beta   90.00
_cell.angle_gamma   90.00
#
_symmetry.space_group_name_H-M   'P 1'
#
loop_
_entity.id
_entity.type
_entity.pdbx_description
1 polymer ?
#
loop_
_entity_poly.entity_id
_entity_poly.type
_entity_poly.pdbx_seq_one_letter_code
_entity_poly.pdbx_strand_id
1 'polypeptide(L)'
;PLLTPLFLLFWFSPRSLEIIDFFHHFTVDVAGVGDICSFALMDVKRHGHPQWLSAGQTEASLSQRAEDGKTELSLMRFSLAHPQWRPPGHSSKFLGHLRGRVQQDAAAWGATSVRSPPTPGVLSDSSSPLPEAFLANLLGQPLLPPRDLSPTA
;
A
#
# COMPACT_ATOMS: atom_id res chain seq x y z
N PRO A 1 -9.22 18.16 29.47
CA PRO A 1 -7.91 18.80 29.73
C PRO A 1 -7.20 18.35 31.03
N LEU A 2 -7.88 17.80 32.05
CA LEU A 2 -7.24 17.34 33.29
C LEU A 2 -6.64 15.91 33.21
N LEU A 3 -7.16 15.06 32.33
CA LEU A 3 -6.68 13.68 32.16
C LEU A 3 -5.36 13.61 31.40
N THR A 4 -5.14 14.51 30.45
CA THR A 4 -3.93 14.57 29.64
C THR A 4 -2.64 14.67 30.48
N PRO A 5 -2.49 15.61 31.44
CA PRO A 5 -1.27 15.68 32.25
C PRO A 5 -1.08 14.44 33.14
N LEU A 6 -2.16 13.86 33.67
CA LEU A 6 -2.08 12.61 34.45
C LEU A 6 -1.62 11.43 33.58
N PHE A 7 -2.15 11.32 32.36
CA PHE A 7 -1.71 10.32 31.39
C PHE A 7 -0.23 10.50 31.01
N LEU A 8 0.20 11.74 30.75
CA LEU A 8 1.58 12.04 30.41
C LEU A 8 2.56 11.65 31.54
N LEU A 9 2.20 11.93 32.79
CA LEU A 9 3.04 11.62 33.95
C LEU A 9 3.07 10.13 34.27
N PHE A 10 1.91 9.48 34.33
CA PHE A 10 1.81 8.11 34.86
C PHE A 10 1.90 7.01 33.79
N TRP A 11 1.49 7.27 32.54
CA TRP A 11 1.48 6.26 31.47
C TRP A 11 2.53 6.51 30.39
N PHE A 12 2.74 7.77 30.00
CA PHE A 12 3.66 8.09 28.91
C PHE A 12 5.12 8.10 29.37
N SER A 13 5.42 8.75 30.50
CA SER A 13 6.79 8.87 31.02
C SER A 13 7.51 7.50 31.20
N PRO A 14 6.88 6.45 31.75
CA PRO A 14 7.53 5.14 31.90
C PRO A 14 7.90 4.46 30.57
N ARG A 15 7.26 4.85 29.45
CA ARG A 15 7.49 4.30 28.10
C ARG A 15 8.53 5.09 27.30
N SER A 16 9.13 6.14 27.88
CA SER A 16 10.05 7.04 27.18
C SER A 16 11.24 6.33 26.53
N LEU A 17 11.78 5.28 27.16
CA LEU A 17 12.87 4.49 26.60
C LEU A 17 12.45 3.74 25.32
N GLU A 18 11.27 3.11 25.32
CA GLU A 18 10.71 2.44 24.13
C GLU A 18 10.50 3.44 22.98
N ILE A 19 10.09 4.66 23.31
CA ILE A 19 9.86 5.73 22.32
C ILE A 19 11.18 6.20 21.70
N ILE A 20 12.21 6.43 22.53
CA ILE A 20 13.54 6.80 22.03
C ILE A 20 14.10 5.68 21.16
N ASP A 21 13.93 4.43 21.60
CA ASP A 21 14.39 3.26 20.86
C ASP A 21 13.67 3.13 19.52
N PHE A 22 12.37 3.44 19.47
CA PHE A 22 11.61 3.54 18.23
C PHE A 22 12.21 4.59 17.28
N PHE A 23 12.47 5.81 17.76
CA PHE A 23 13.06 6.84 16.90
C PHE A 23 14.45 6.45 16.40
N HIS A 24 15.26 5.78 17.22
CA HIS A 24 16.58 5.33 16.81
C HIS A 24 16.52 4.25 15.72
N HIS A 25 15.63 3.26 15.88
CA HIS A 25 15.55 2.12 14.95
C HIS A 25 14.70 2.36 13.70
N PHE A 26 13.74 3.28 13.78
CA PHE A 26 12.77 3.56 12.71
C PHE A 26 12.94 4.95 12.08
N THR A 27 14.10 5.58 12.24
CA THR A 27 14.48 6.76 11.46
C THR A 27 15.49 6.37 10.37
N VAL A 28 15.30 6.91 9.17
CA VAL A 28 16.18 6.70 8.02
C VAL A 28 16.43 8.03 7.32
N ASP A 29 17.68 8.28 6.94
CA ASP A 29 18.04 9.43 6.12
C ASP A 29 17.76 9.15 4.64
N VAL A 30 17.04 10.06 4.00
CA VAL A 30 16.71 10.00 2.58
C VAL A 30 17.28 11.22 1.88
N ALA A 31 18.16 10.97 0.89
CA ALA A 31 18.80 12.02 0.12
C ALA A 31 17.78 13.02 -0.45
N GLY A 32 17.95 14.30 -0.11
CA GLY A 32 17.09 15.40 -0.54
C GLY A 32 15.83 15.63 0.31
N VAL A 33 15.58 14.81 1.34
CA VAL A 33 14.48 14.97 2.29
C VAL A 33 14.99 15.13 3.73
N GLY A 34 15.97 14.30 4.13
CA GLY A 34 16.50 14.21 5.49
C GLY A 34 15.95 13.01 6.27
N ASP A 35 16.02 13.10 7.60
CA ASP A 35 15.58 12.06 8.52
C ASP A 35 14.05 11.91 8.53
N ILE A 36 13.57 10.75 8.10
CA ILE A 36 12.15 10.42 8.08
C ILE A 36 11.88 9.08 8.77
N CYS A 37 10.60 8.87 9.12
CA CYS A 37 10.13 7.58 9.62
C CYS A 37 10.26 6.51 8.53
N SER A 38 10.89 5.38 8.86
CA SER A 38 11.12 4.28 7.93
C SER A 38 9.82 3.65 7.42
N PHE A 39 8.75 3.69 8.22
CA PHE A 39 7.42 3.26 7.81
C PHE A 39 6.80 4.16 6.74
N ALA A 40 7.16 5.45 6.70
CA ALA A 40 6.63 6.40 5.72
C ALA A 40 7.13 6.13 4.29
N LEU A 41 8.23 5.37 4.15
CA LEU A 41 8.73 4.91 2.86
C LEU A 41 7.85 3.83 2.20
N MET A 42 6.89 3.27 2.95
CA MET A 42 5.98 2.23 2.45
C MET A 42 6.75 1.02 1.85
N ASP A 43 7.84 0.63 2.52
CA ASP A 43 8.70 -0.48 2.09
C ASP A 43 8.15 -1.82 2.57
N VAL A 44 7.52 -2.55 1.65
CA VAL A 44 6.92 -3.88 1.87
C VAL A 44 7.94 -4.94 2.27
N LYS A 45 9.23 -4.78 1.92
CA LYS A 45 10.27 -5.74 2.30
C LYS A 45 10.61 -5.62 3.77
N ARG A 46 10.78 -4.38 4.25
CA ARG A 46 11.27 -4.07 5.60
C ARG A 46 10.16 -3.95 6.65
N HIS A 47 8.98 -3.49 6.25
CA HIS A 47 7.85 -3.19 7.15
C HIS A 47 6.54 -3.88 6.72
N GLY A 48 6.60 -4.82 5.78
CA GLY A 48 5.42 -5.53 5.30
C GLY A 48 4.85 -6.55 6.29
N HIS A 49 3.58 -6.88 6.12
CA HIS A 49 2.90 -7.87 6.94
C HIS A 49 2.87 -9.23 6.20
N PRO A 50 3.31 -10.34 6.84
CA PRO A 50 3.47 -11.63 6.17
C PRO A 50 2.16 -12.25 5.67
N GLN A 51 1.01 -11.84 6.20
CA GLN A 51 -0.31 -12.29 5.70
C GLN A 51 -0.74 -11.58 4.41
N TRP A 52 -0.20 -10.40 4.12
CA TRP A 52 -0.54 -9.61 2.93
C TRP A 52 0.40 -9.90 1.76
N LEU A 53 1.61 -10.37 2.08
CA LEU A 53 2.65 -10.70 1.13
C LEU A 53 2.71 -12.21 0.89
N SER A 54 3.23 -12.61 -0.27
CA SER A 54 3.50 -14.04 -0.51
C SER A 54 4.70 -14.49 0.34
N ALA A 55 4.73 -15.78 0.71
CA ALA A 55 5.76 -16.32 1.60
C ALA A 55 7.18 -15.95 1.13
N GLY A 56 8.00 -15.42 2.05
CA GLY A 56 9.39 -15.03 1.79
C GLY A 56 9.58 -13.63 1.16
N GLN A 57 8.53 -12.82 1.00
CA GLN A 57 8.66 -11.46 0.45
C GLN A 57 8.83 -10.35 1.49
N THR A 58 8.73 -10.67 2.78
CA THR A 58 9.02 -9.72 3.87
C THR A 58 10.13 -10.27 4.75
N GLU A 59 11.05 -9.39 5.15
CA GLU A 59 12.13 -9.65 6.11
C GLU A 59 11.79 -9.07 7.50
N ALA A 60 10.60 -8.49 7.65
CA ALA A 60 10.15 -7.85 8.87
C ALA A 60 9.92 -8.85 10.01
N SER A 61 10.62 -8.65 11.13
CA SER A 61 10.27 -9.29 12.40
C SER A 61 9.00 -8.65 13.01
N LEU A 62 8.44 -9.26 14.08
CA LEU A 62 7.20 -8.79 14.71
C LEU A 62 7.28 -7.31 15.15
N SER A 63 8.42 -6.88 15.70
CA SER A 63 8.60 -5.48 16.12
C SER A 63 8.80 -4.51 14.95
N GLN A 64 9.19 -5.00 13.77
CA GLN A 64 9.54 -4.18 12.62
C GLN A 64 8.42 -4.06 11.60
N ARG A 65 7.44 -4.96 11.60
CA ARG A 65 6.32 -4.92 10.66
C ARG A 65 5.33 -3.82 11.01
N ALA A 66 4.65 -3.28 10.00
CA ALA A 66 3.45 -2.50 10.25
C ALA A 66 2.26 -3.42 10.52
N GLU A 67 1.54 -3.16 11.60
CA GLU A 67 0.34 -3.93 11.93
C GLU A 67 -0.80 -3.67 10.92
N ASP A 68 -1.68 -4.65 10.77
CA ASP A 68 -2.89 -4.60 9.93
C ASP A 68 -2.64 -4.32 8.44
N GLY A 69 -1.44 -4.61 7.92
CA GLY A 69 -1.11 -4.37 6.51
C GLY A 69 -1.07 -2.89 6.12
N LYS A 70 -0.80 -2.00 7.08
CA LYS A 70 -0.75 -0.55 6.85
C LYS A 70 0.28 -0.15 5.81
N THR A 71 1.42 -0.86 5.72
CA THR A 71 2.45 -0.59 4.72
C THR A 71 1.89 -0.79 3.31
N GLU A 72 1.25 -1.94 3.06
CA GLU A 72 0.69 -2.34 1.77
C GLU A 72 -0.46 -1.42 1.36
N LEU A 73 -1.37 -1.15 2.29
CA LEU A 73 -2.52 -0.29 2.03
C LEU A 73 -2.09 1.16 1.78
N SER A 74 -1.11 1.66 2.52
CA SER A 74 -0.55 3.01 2.31
C SER A 74 0.15 3.10 0.96
N LEU A 75 0.95 2.09 0.58
CA LEU A 75 1.59 2.01 -0.72
C LEU A 75 0.55 2.05 -1.85
N MET A 76 -0.51 1.25 -1.73
CA MET A 76 -1.59 1.20 -2.71
C MET A 76 -2.28 2.56 -2.83
N ARG A 77 -2.71 3.13 -1.70
CA ARG A 77 -3.39 4.43 -1.65
C ARG A 77 -2.52 5.53 -2.25
N PHE A 78 -1.24 5.57 -1.90
CA PHE A 78 -0.31 6.57 -2.40
C PHE A 78 -0.10 6.44 -3.91
N SER A 79 0.02 5.22 -4.43
CA SER A 79 0.16 4.98 -5.88
C SER A 79 -1.07 5.43 -6.67
N LEU A 80 -2.26 5.29 -6.09
CA LEU A 80 -3.52 5.75 -6.70
C LEU A 80 -3.65 7.28 -6.67
N ALA A 81 -3.23 7.92 -5.57
CA ALA A 81 -3.27 9.38 -5.44
C ALA A 81 -2.20 10.09 -6.29
N HIS A 82 -1.09 9.40 -6.59
CA HIS A 82 0.05 9.96 -7.32
C HIS A 82 0.48 9.07 -8.49
N PRO A 83 -0.24 9.08 -9.62
CA PRO A 83 -0.01 8.13 -10.71
C PRO A 83 1.33 8.30 -11.46
N GLN A 84 1.98 9.46 -11.32
CA GLN A 84 3.30 9.74 -11.91
C GLN A 84 4.45 9.31 -11.00
N TRP A 85 4.16 8.99 -9.74
CA TRP A 85 5.17 8.54 -8.79
C TRP A 85 5.62 7.11 -9.13
N ARG A 86 6.92 6.86 -9.06
CA ARG A 86 7.51 5.55 -9.36
C ARG A 86 7.87 4.82 -8.06
N PRO A 87 7.21 3.70 -7.72
CA PRO A 87 7.52 2.95 -6.52
C PRO A 87 8.91 2.30 -6.61
N PRO A 88 9.64 2.20 -5.50
CA PRO A 88 10.94 1.53 -5.44
C PRO A 88 10.80 0.01 -5.67
N GLY A 89 11.90 -0.65 -6.05
CA GLY A 89 11.89 -1.99 -6.68
C GLY A 89 10.97 -3.06 -6.06
N HIS A 90 11.02 -3.29 -4.74
CA HIS A 90 10.18 -4.29 -4.08
C HIS A 90 8.70 -3.90 -4.08
N SER A 91 8.40 -2.63 -3.78
CA SER A 91 7.06 -2.05 -3.80
C SER A 91 6.44 -2.07 -5.21
N SER A 92 7.24 -1.84 -6.25
CA SER A 92 6.79 -1.95 -7.65
C SER A 92 6.39 -3.38 -8.02
N LYS A 93 7.17 -4.39 -7.60
CA LYS A 93 6.85 -5.80 -7.84
C LYS A 93 5.55 -6.19 -7.15
N PHE A 94 5.38 -5.79 -5.88
CA PHE A 94 4.15 -6.02 -5.13
C PHE A 94 2.93 -5.45 -5.85
N LEU A 95 2.96 -4.18 -6.25
CA LEU A 95 1.86 -3.54 -6.97
C LEU A 95 1.58 -4.22 -8.32
N GLY A 96 2.61 -4.67 -9.03
CA GLY A 96 2.47 -5.45 -10.26
C GLY A 96 1.76 -6.79 -10.03
N HIS A 97 2.16 -7.54 -9.00
CA HIS A 97 1.50 -8.80 -8.63
C HIS A 97 0.04 -8.59 -8.23
N LEU A 98 -0.24 -7.55 -7.43
CA LEU A 98 -1.60 -7.21 -7.03
C LEU A 98 -2.46 -6.87 -8.25
N ARG A 99 -1.96 -6.03 -9.15
CA ARG A 99 -2.66 -5.68 -10.39
C ARG A 99 -2.94 -6.91 -11.25
N GLY A 100 -1.96 -7.80 -11.40
CA GLY A 100 -2.11 -9.05 -12.15
C GLY A 100 -3.20 -9.96 -11.56
N ARG A 101 -3.23 -10.11 -10.22
CA ARG A 101 -4.28 -10.89 -9.54
C ARG A 101 -5.67 -10.28 -9.71
N VAL A 102 -5.79 -8.96 -9.52
CA VAL A 102 -7.08 -8.27 -9.72
C VAL A 102 -7.59 -8.44 -11.16
N GLN A 103 -6.70 -8.38 -12.16
CA GLN A 103 -7.08 -8.61 -13.56
C GLN A 103 -7.52 -10.05 -13.82
N GLN A 104 -6.81 -11.03 -13.26
CA GLN A 104 -7.16 -12.45 -13.37
C GLN A 104 -8.50 -12.75 -12.70
N ASP A 105 -8.72 -12.22 -11.49
CA ASP A 105 -9.98 -12.36 -10.77
C ASP A 105 -11.11 -11.69 -11.54
N ALA A 106 -10.94 -10.46 -12.02
CA ALA A 106 -11.95 -9.79 -12.84
C ALA A 106 -12.33 -10.60 -14.10
N ALA A 107 -11.35 -11.21 -14.77
CA ALA A 107 -11.59 -12.06 -15.93
C ALA A 107 -12.35 -13.35 -15.57
N ALA A 108 -12.01 -14.00 -14.45
CA ALA A 108 -12.70 -15.19 -13.96
C ALA A 108 -14.16 -14.88 -13.57
N TRP A 109 -14.40 -13.73 -12.95
CA TRP A 109 -15.75 -13.27 -12.59
C TRP A 109 -16.58 -12.92 -13.83
N GLY A 110 -15.99 -12.25 -14.82
CA GLY A 110 -16.64 -11.98 -16.11
C GLY A 110 -17.03 -13.27 -16.85
N ALA A 111 -16.18 -14.30 -16.83
CA ALA A 111 -16.48 -15.59 -17.44
C ALA A 111 -17.61 -16.36 -16.71
N THR A 112 -17.78 -16.14 -15.40
CA THR A 112 -18.81 -16.80 -14.59
C THR A 112 -20.19 -16.13 -14.76
N SER A 113 -20.22 -14.81 -14.97
CA SER A 113 -21.46 -14.04 -15.19
C SER A 113 -22.19 -14.40 -16.51
N VAL A 114 -21.45 -14.80 -17.54
CA VAL A 114 -22.00 -15.23 -18.86
C VAL A 114 -22.75 -16.58 -18.80
N ARG A 115 -22.71 -17.31 -17.67
CA ARG A 115 -23.40 -18.60 -17.49
C ARG A 115 -24.71 -18.50 -16.69
N SER A 116 -25.40 -17.36 -16.70
CA SER A 116 -26.80 -17.29 -16.24
C SER A 116 -27.79 -17.42 -17.42
N PRO A 117 -28.87 -18.22 -17.31
CA PRO A 117 -29.82 -18.42 -18.40
C PRO A 117 -30.62 -17.13 -18.69
N PRO A 118 -31.12 -16.92 -19.91
CA PRO A 118 -31.82 -15.69 -20.28
C PRO A 118 -33.23 -15.70 -19.70
N THR A 119 -33.49 -14.88 -18.69
CA THR A 119 -34.85 -14.47 -18.31
C THR A 119 -35.14 -13.07 -18.86
N PRO A 120 -36.21 -12.87 -19.64
CA PRO A 120 -36.55 -11.57 -20.19
C PRO A 120 -37.42 -10.76 -19.20
N GLY A 121 -37.00 -9.53 -18.93
CA GLY A 121 -37.94 -8.41 -18.75
C GLY A 121 -38.07 -7.79 -17.35
N VAL A 122 -37.94 -6.46 -17.38
CA VAL A 122 -38.55 -5.42 -16.51
C VAL A 122 -37.74 -4.91 -15.30
N LEU A 123 -37.09 -3.76 -15.56
CA LEU A 123 -36.91 -2.54 -14.76
C LEU A 123 -37.00 -2.67 -13.22
N SER A 124 -35.92 -2.30 -12.52
CA SER A 124 -35.98 -1.16 -11.60
C SER A 124 -34.59 -0.73 -11.13
N ASP A 125 -34.42 0.59 -11.21
CA ASP A 125 -33.33 1.44 -10.74
C ASP A 125 -33.00 1.26 -9.24
N SER A 126 -31.71 1.31 -8.87
CA SER A 126 -31.16 2.06 -7.71
C SER A 126 -29.73 1.65 -7.32
N SER A 127 -28.81 2.59 -7.58
CA SER A 127 -27.69 3.03 -6.72
C SER A 127 -26.67 2.02 -6.14
N SER A 128 -25.47 2.02 -6.73
CA SER A 128 -24.26 2.55 -6.06
C SER A 128 -23.10 2.69 -7.06
N PRO A 129 -22.48 3.88 -7.22
CA PRO A 129 -21.36 4.05 -8.14
C PRO A 129 -20.04 3.92 -7.37
N LEU A 130 -19.45 2.72 -7.27
CA LEU A 130 -18.09 2.65 -6.70
C LEU A 130 -17.14 1.52 -7.17
N PRO A 131 -17.50 0.46 -7.90
CA PRO A 131 -16.47 -0.49 -8.34
C PRO A 131 -15.81 -0.13 -9.68
N GLU A 132 -16.54 0.50 -10.60
CA GLU A 132 -16.12 0.67 -12.00
C GLU A 132 -14.94 1.66 -12.17
N ALA A 133 -14.97 2.80 -11.48
CA ALA A 133 -13.89 3.78 -11.53
C ALA A 133 -12.57 3.28 -10.92
N PHE A 134 -12.67 2.34 -9.98
CA PHE A 134 -11.52 1.69 -9.32
C PHE A 134 -10.80 0.73 -10.29
N LEU A 135 -11.57 -0.07 -11.05
CA LEU A 135 -11.02 -0.99 -12.03
C LEU A 135 -10.47 -0.25 -13.26
N ALA A 136 -11.15 0.82 -13.71
CA ALA A 136 -10.71 1.61 -14.86
C ALA A 136 -9.33 2.27 -14.65
N ASN A 137 -9.06 2.81 -13.45
CA ASN A 137 -7.76 3.42 -13.15
C ASN A 137 -6.63 2.40 -13.02
N LEU A 138 -6.91 1.19 -12.55
CA LEU A 138 -5.91 0.13 -12.42
C LEU A 138 -5.52 -0.48 -13.78
N LEU A 139 -6.47 -0.52 -14.73
CA LEU A 139 -6.30 -1.06 -16.08
C LEU A 139 -5.71 -0.05 -17.08
N GLY A 140 -5.85 1.25 -16.82
CA GLY A 140 -5.67 2.29 -17.83
C GLY A 140 -4.29 2.94 -17.99
N GLN A 141 -3.22 2.50 -17.32
CA GLN A 141 -1.90 3.16 -17.46
C GLN A 141 -0.93 2.40 -18.37
N PRO A 142 -0.62 2.91 -19.58
CA PRO A 142 0.41 2.36 -20.44
C PRO A 142 1.81 2.66 -19.89
N LEU A 143 2.68 1.66 -19.93
CA LEU A 143 4.12 1.80 -19.66
C LEU A 143 4.74 2.78 -20.68
N LEU A 144 5.32 3.87 -20.19
CA LEU A 144 6.18 4.73 -20.99
C LEU A 144 7.63 4.21 -20.85
N PRO A 145 8.34 3.89 -21.96
CA PRO A 145 9.64 3.22 -21.93
C PRO A 145 10.75 4.12 -21.35
N PRO A 146 11.86 3.51 -20.88
CA PRO A 146 12.96 4.24 -20.27
C PRO A 146 13.66 5.16 -21.28
N ARG A 147 13.83 6.43 -20.92
CA ARG A 147 14.82 7.29 -21.58
C ARG A 147 16.11 7.20 -20.78
N ASP A 148 17.10 6.55 -21.37
CA ASP A 148 18.48 6.60 -20.93
C ASP A 148 18.97 8.04 -20.94
N LEU A 149 19.47 8.51 -19.79
CA LEU A 149 20.31 9.69 -19.71
C LEU A 149 21.69 9.21 -19.27
N SER A 150 22.58 9.04 -20.25
CA SER A 150 24.01 8.90 -20.05
C SER A 150 24.60 10.20 -19.48
N PRO A 151 25.61 10.13 -18.61
CA PRO A 151 26.30 11.30 -18.12
C PRO A 151 27.27 11.79 -19.21
N THR A 152 27.21 13.07 -19.55
CA THR A 152 28.27 13.74 -20.32
C THR A 152 28.75 14.94 -19.53
N ALA A 153 30.06 14.92 -19.27
CA ALA A 153 30.93 15.96 -18.70
C ALA A 153 30.72 16.35 -17.22
#